data_AF-A0AAW1WLY1-F1
#
_entry.id   AF-A0AAW1WLY1-F1
#
_cell.length_a   1.000
_cell.length_b   1.000
_cell.length_c   1.000
_cell.angle_alpha   90.00
_cell.angle_beta   90.00
_cell.angle_gamma   90.00
#
_symmetry.space_group_name_H-M   'P 1'
#
loop_
_entity.id
_entity.type
_entity.pdbx_description
1 polymer ?
#
loop_
_entity_poly.entity_id
_entity_poly.type
_entity_poly.pdbx_seq_one_letter_code
_entity_poly.pdbx_strand_id
1 'polypeptide(L)'
;MPRDSKEPTPVMRLSPMLSILYQLHSSPTVLTTITYLYWHFDSHNTVHGLGTNTVKEGMKYFKGEELLVHQRAFFWLTENDRNAIDVAFSQNKINERKEWLREGQLLQLSQSQHVRPVVRQRHTIRDMLDRIIPTVAYEEFIGEELRPFSTESIRRSIPQLLDGLKPSQRKVLWAAFKRENFIVEARVLDFSGYVSDTSAYHHGQNLDKTIIRMTQDFVGRNNVNLLLP
;
A
#
# COMPACT_ATOMS: atom_id res chain seq x y z
N MET A 1 -37.11 -16.77 29.84
CA MET A 1 -36.53 -16.50 28.50
C MET A 1 -37.54 -15.66 27.73
N PRO A 2 -37.14 -14.58 27.05
CA PRO A 2 -35.93 -14.42 26.24
C PRO A 2 -34.88 -13.47 26.83
N ARG A 3 -33.70 -13.47 26.20
CA ARG A 3 -32.43 -12.89 26.65
C ARG A 3 -32.32 -11.41 26.33
N ASP A 4 -32.11 -10.59 27.35
CA ASP A 4 -31.49 -9.28 27.20
C ASP A 4 -29.98 -9.44 27.17
N SER A 5 -29.40 -9.36 25.98
CA SER A 5 -27.97 -9.12 25.79
C SER A 5 -27.78 -8.24 24.54
N LYS A 6 -27.99 -6.93 24.70
CA LYS A 6 -27.44 -5.94 23.77
C LYS A 6 -26.02 -5.63 24.24
N GLU A 7 -25.04 -6.20 23.54
CA GLU A 7 -23.64 -5.82 23.69
C GLU A 7 -23.47 -4.32 23.38
N PRO A 8 -22.67 -3.56 24.17
CA PRO A 8 -22.38 -2.18 23.86
C PRO A 8 -21.40 -2.12 22.68
N THR A 9 -21.87 -1.68 21.52
CA THR A 9 -20.99 -1.24 20.42
C THR A 9 -20.30 0.07 20.86
N PRO A 10 -18.96 0.18 20.78
CA PRO A 10 -18.25 1.41 21.13
C PRO A 10 -18.61 2.56 20.16
N VAL A 11 -18.89 3.75 20.71
CA VAL A 11 -19.42 4.95 20.02
C VAL A 11 -18.41 6.09 19.99
N MET A 12 -17.71 6.22 18.86
CA MET A 12 -16.51 7.03 18.81
C MET A 12 -16.74 8.54 18.73
N ARG A 13 -16.07 9.32 19.59
CA ARG A 13 -15.99 10.81 19.53
C ARG A 13 -14.55 11.27 19.17
N LEU A 14 -14.17 12.55 19.22
CA LEU A 14 -12.76 12.99 19.04
C LEU A 14 -12.25 13.67 20.31
N SER A 15 -10.98 13.46 20.67
CA SER A 15 -10.42 14.05 21.89
C SER A 15 -9.96 15.51 21.68
N PRO A 16 -10.06 16.38 22.72
CA PRO A 16 -9.66 17.79 22.64
C PRO A 16 -8.16 18.03 22.36
N MET A 17 -7.32 17.00 22.40
CA MET A 17 -5.88 17.12 22.19
C MET A 17 -5.51 17.40 20.72
N LEU A 18 -6.43 17.15 19.79
CA LEU A 18 -6.27 17.38 18.35
C LEU A 18 -6.10 18.86 17.98
N SER A 19 -6.68 19.78 18.77
CA SER A 19 -6.61 21.22 18.52
C SER A 19 -5.20 21.79 18.67
N ILE A 20 -4.33 21.12 19.44
CA ILE A 20 -2.94 21.53 19.68
C ILE A 20 -2.02 21.08 18.53
N LEU A 21 -2.29 19.93 17.91
CA LEU A 21 -1.50 19.43 16.78
C LEU A 21 -1.73 20.24 15.48
N TYR A 22 -2.90 20.87 15.35
CA TYR A 22 -3.23 21.72 14.21
C TYR A 22 -2.35 22.99 14.13
N GLN A 23 -1.84 23.50 15.26
CA GLN A 23 -1.03 24.72 15.31
C GLN A 23 0.43 24.56 14.82
N LEU A 24 0.88 23.34 14.49
CA LEU A 24 2.25 23.08 13.99
C LEU A 24 2.39 23.15 12.45
N HIS A 25 1.38 23.66 11.74
CA HIS A 25 1.27 23.65 10.27
C HIS A 25 2.23 24.57 9.49
N SER A 26 3.25 25.15 10.12
CA SER A 26 4.19 26.08 9.45
C SER A 26 5.54 25.46 9.10
N SER A 27 5.72 24.14 9.25
CA SER A 27 6.99 23.46 8.97
C SER A 27 7.14 23.06 7.49
N PRO A 28 8.21 23.49 6.78
CA PRO A 28 8.49 23.11 5.38
C PRO A 28 8.59 21.59 5.12
N THR A 29 8.86 20.80 6.17
CA THR A 29 8.94 19.34 6.12
C THR A 29 7.55 18.67 5.97
N VAL A 30 6.49 19.34 6.43
CA VAL A 30 5.11 18.85 6.30
C VAL A 30 4.58 19.12 4.90
N LEU A 31 4.90 20.28 4.32
CA LEU A 31 4.58 20.62 2.93
C LEU A 31 5.20 19.64 1.94
N THR A 32 6.47 19.26 2.13
CA THR A 32 7.13 18.24 1.28
C THR A 32 6.46 16.87 1.39
N THR A 33 5.97 16.49 2.57
CA THR A 33 5.21 15.24 2.77
C THR A 33 3.84 15.29 2.09
N ILE A 34 3.17 16.44 2.10
CA ILE A 34 1.88 16.67 1.43
C ILE A 34 2.03 16.69 -0.11
N THR A 35 3.09 17.30 -0.64
CA THR A 35 3.37 17.27 -2.09
C THR A 35 3.71 15.86 -2.58
N TYR A 36 4.39 15.05 -1.76
CA TYR A 36 4.65 13.64 -2.05
C TYR A 36 3.36 12.79 -2.06
N LEU A 37 2.33 13.19 -1.29
CA LEU A 37 1.02 12.55 -1.29
C LEU A 37 0.21 12.87 -2.55
N TYR A 38 0.37 14.06 -3.14
CA TYR A 38 -0.32 14.47 -4.37
C TYR A 38 0.21 13.79 -5.64
N TRP A 39 1.50 13.45 -5.70
CA TRP A 39 2.13 12.89 -6.91
C TRP A 39 1.71 11.44 -7.23
N HIS A 40 1.07 10.73 -6.29
CA HIS A 40 0.58 9.36 -6.49
C HIS A 40 -0.93 9.28 -6.79
N PHE A 41 -1.58 10.40 -7.07
CA PHE A 41 -2.99 10.47 -7.47
C PHE A 41 -3.22 10.52 -8.99
N ASP A 42 -2.23 10.17 -9.81
CA ASP A 42 -2.43 10.21 -11.27
C ASP A 42 -3.45 9.15 -11.71
N SER A 43 -4.49 9.65 -12.35
CA SER A 43 -5.71 8.98 -12.75
C SER A 43 -5.44 8.06 -13.93
N HIS A 44 -5.02 6.82 -13.68
CA HIS A 44 -5.10 5.75 -14.66
C HIS A 44 -6.04 4.68 -14.14
N ASN A 45 -7.18 4.55 -14.83
CA ASN A 45 -8.25 3.58 -14.66
C ASN A 45 -7.88 2.38 -13.77
N THR A 46 -8.18 2.49 -12.48
CA THR A 46 -7.69 1.55 -11.48
C THR A 46 -8.53 0.27 -11.52
N VAL A 47 -8.06 -0.72 -12.27
CA VAL A 47 -8.53 -2.11 -12.23
C VAL A 47 -7.99 -2.73 -10.94
N HIS A 48 -8.71 -2.56 -9.82
CA HIS A 48 -8.23 -2.93 -8.48
C HIS A 48 -8.21 -4.45 -8.23
N GLY A 49 -8.74 -5.27 -9.14
CA GLY A 49 -8.65 -6.72 -9.07
C GLY A 49 -9.17 -7.40 -10.33
N LEU A 50 -8.76 -8.64 -10.57
CA LEU A 50 -9.19 -9.42 -11.75
C LEU A 50 -10.72 -9.53 -11.87
N GLY A 51 -11.44 -9.40 -10.75
CA GLY A 51 -12.91 -9.42 -10.68
C GLY A 51 -13.62 -8.12 -11.08
N THR A 52 -12.91 -7.04 -11.39
CA THR A 52 -13.54 -5.81 -11.91
C THR A 52 -13.77 -5.86 -13.41
N ASN A 53 -13.14 -6.81 -14.11
CA ASN A 53 -13.35 -7.01 -15.54
C ASN A 53 -14.74 -7.60 -15.79
N THR A 54 -15.45 -7.04 -16.76
CA THR A 54 -16.68 -7.67 -17.26
C THR A 54 -16.34 -8.99 -17.95
N VAL A 55 -17.32 -9.91 -18.04
CA VAL A 55 -17.14 -11.19 -18.75
C VAL A 55 -16.70 -10.95 -20.20
N LYS A 56 -17.23 -9.92 -20.87
CA LYS A 56 -16.88 -9.58 -22.25
C LYS A 56 -15.41 -9.13 -22.39
N GLU A 57 -14.92 -8.32 -21.46
CA GLU A 57 -13.51 -7.90 -21.41
C GLU A 57 -12.59 -9.07 -21.07
N GLY A 58 -12.98 -9.88 -20.08
CA GLY A 58 -12.25 -11.09 -19.71
C GLY A 58 -12.08 -12.04 -20.89
N MET A 59 -13.16 -12.29 -21.65
CA MET A 59 -13.10 -13.12 -22.86
C MET A 59 -12.18 -12.54 -23.94
N LYS A 60 -11.97 -11.21 -23.99
CA LYS A 60 -11.06 -10.59 -24.96
C LYS A 60 -9.61 -11.02 -24.69
N TYR A 61 -9.21 -11.12 -23.42
CA TYR A 61 -7.84 -11.49 -23.04
C TYR A 61 -7.44 -12.91 -23.47
N PHE A 62 -8.40 -13.81 -23.65
CA PHE A 62 -8.16 -15.20 -24.01
C PHE A 62 -8.36 -15.51 -25.50
N LYS A 63 -8.61 -14.50 -26.36
CA LYS A 63 -8.90 -14.71 -27.79
C LYS A 63 -7.66 -14.55 -28.67
N GLY A 64 -7.30 -15.62 -29.38
CA GLY A 64 -6.31 -15.57 -30.46
C GLY A 64 -4.96 -15.00 -30.01
N GLU A 65 -4.46 -14.01 -30.74
CA GLU A 65 -3.16 -13.36 -30.47
C GLU A 65 -3.15 -12.49 -29.20
N GLU A 66 -4.30 -12.06 -28.68
CA GLU A 66 -4.39 -11.28 -27.43
C GLU A 66 -3.86 -12.09 -26.24
N LEU A 67 -4.05 -13.42 -26.25
CA LEU A 67 -3.53 -14.30 -25.20
C LEU A 67 -2.01 -14.21 -25.09
N LEU A 68 -1.31 -14.11 -26.23
CA LEU A 68 0.15 -14.07 -26.27
C LEU A 68 0.69 -12.76 -25.66
N VAL A 69 -0.02 -11.66 -25.83
CA VAL A 69 0.33 -10.35 -25.24
C VAL A 69 0.11 -10.34 -23.72
N HIS A 70 -0.87 -11.10 -23.23
CA HIS A 70 -1.16 -11.23 -21.79
C HIS A 70 -0.40 -12.35 -21.08
N GLN A 71 0.32 -13.18 -21.82
CA GLN A 71 1.16 -14.23 -21.25
C GLN A 71 2.55 -13.70 -20.90
N ARG A 72 3.11 -14.16 -19.78
CA ARG A 72 4.52 -13.99 -19.42
C ARG A 72 5.12 -15.34 -19.11
N ALA A 73 6.21 -15.68 -19.78
CA ALA A 73 6.93 -16.92 -19.54
C ALA A 73 8.14 -16.67 -18.63
N PHE A 74 8.24 -17.45 -17.55
CA PHE A 74 9.34 -17.35 -16.59
C PHE A 74 10.47 -18.33 -16.94
N PHE A 75 11.71 -17.87 -16.85
CA PHE A 75 12.88 -18.69 -17.17
C PHE A 75 13.94 -18.61 -16.08
N TRP A 76 14.62 -19.73 -15.89
CA TRP A 76 15.81 -19.84 -15.09
C TRP A 76 17.03 -19.60 -15.99
N LEU A 77 17.77 -18.52 -15.76
CA LEU A 77 18.94 -18.16 -16.52
C LEU A 77 20.22 -18.62 -15.82
N THR A 78 20.34 -18.36 -14.52
CA THR A 78 21.58 -18.58 -13.76
C THR A 78 21.30 -18.93 -12.30
N GLU A 79 22.34 -19.30 -11.54
CA GLU A 79 22.22 -19.46 -10.07
C GLU A 79 21.82 -18.16 -9.35
N ASN A 80 21.90 -16.99 -9.98
CA ASN A 80 21.40 -15.75 -9.40
C ASN A 80 19.87 -15.79 -9.22
N ASP A 81 19.14 -16.49 -10.09
CA ASP A 81 17.70 -16.70 -9.95
C ASP A 81 17.39 -17.46 -8.65
N ARG A 82 18.19 -18.50 -8.36
CA ARG A 82 18.12 -19.23 -7.09
C ARG A 82 18.36 -18.33 -5.90
N ASN A 83 19.46 -17.58 -5.94
CA ASN A 83 19.84 -16.73 -4.84
C ASN A 83 18.81 -15.63 -4.59
N ALA A 84 18.23 -15.05 -5.65
CA ALA A 84 17.15 -14.08 -5.54
C ALA A 84 15.92 -14.69 -4.84
N ILE A 85 15.51 -15.91 -5.21
CA ILE A 85 14.43 -16.64 -4.54
C ILE A 85 14.77 -16.90 -3.08
N ASP A 86 15.98 -17.38 -2.79
CA ASP A 86 16.42 -17.68 -1.43
C ASP A 86 16.43 -16.43 -0.55
N VAL A 87 16.99 -15.31 -1.03
CA VAL A 87 16.94 -14.02 -0.31
C VAL A 87 15.50 -13.57 -0.10
N ALA A 88 14.61 -13.80 -1.08
CA ALA A 88 13.21 -13.38 -1.04
C ALA A 88 12.29 -14.28 -0.20
N PHE A 89 12.65 -15.51 0.15
CA PHE A 89 11.73 -16.41 0.87
C PHE A 89 12.36 -17.19 2.04
N SER A 90 13.68 -17.33 2.09
CA SER A 90 14.34 -18.04 3.19
C SER A 90 14.19 -17.30 4.51
N GLN A 91 13.77 -18.04 5.54
CA GLN A 91 13.67 -17.55 6.92
C GLN A 91 15.06 -17.25 7.51
N ASN A 92 16.12 -17.87 6.98
CA ASN A 92 17.48 -17.71 7.49
C ASN A 92 18.21 -16.49 6.88
N LYS A 93 17.67 -15.89 5.81
CA LYS A 93 18.29 -14.77 5.08
C LYS A 93 17.72 -13.39 5.44
N ILE A 94 17.30 -13.20 6.69
CA ILE A 94 16.67 -11.93 7.13
C ILE A 94 17.61 -10.73 6.96
N ASN A 95 18.90 -10.88 7.30
CA ASN A 95 19.86 -9.77 7.20
C ASN A 95 20.19 -9.42 5.74
N GLU A 96 20.40 -10.42 4.89
CA GLU A 96 20.59 -10.23 3.44
C GLU A 96 19.39 -9.51 2.82
N ARG A 97 18.17 -9.92 3.19
CA ARG A 97 16.93 -9.28 2.73
C ARG A 97 16.80 -7.82 3.18
N LYS A 98 17.25 -7.48 4.40
CA LYS A 98 17.27 -6.08 4.87
C LYS A 98 18.18 -5.22 4.01
N GLU A 99 19.38 -5.72 3.68
CA GLU A 99 20.32 -4.98 2.83
C GLU A 99 19.78 -4.86 1.40
N TRP A 100 19.26 -5.96 0.84
CA TRP A 100 18.61 -5.97 -0.48
C TRP A 100 17.47 -4.94 -0.64
N LEU A 101 16.65 -4.77 0.41
CA LEU A 101 15.59 -3.75 0.45
C LEU A 101 16.17 -2.33 0.56
N ARG A 102 17.23 -2.15 1.35
CA ARG A 102 17.92 -0.86 1.52
C ARG A 102 18.57 -0.41 0.19
N GLU A 103 19.28 -1.29 -0.48
CA GLU A 103 19.89 -1.01 -1.79
C GLU A 103 18.83 -0.58 -2.81
N GLY A 104 17.69 -1.29 -2.86
CA GLY A 104 16.58 -0.94 -3.73
C GLY A 104 16.05 0.48 -3.46
N GLN A 105 15.95 0.88 -2.20
CA GLN A 105 15.53 2.23 -1.82
C GLN A 105 16.55 3.29 -2.23
N LEU A 106 17.85 3.05 -2.05
CA LEU A 106 18.92 3.96 -2.48
C LEU A 106 18.96 4.13 -3.99
N LEU A 107 18.71 3.06 -4.74
CA LEU A 107 18.60 3.10 -6.19
C LEU A 107 17.40 3.95 -6.66
N GLN A 108 16.27 3.90 -5.98
CA GLN A 108 15.11 4.76 -6.32
C GLN A 108 15.38 6.24 -6.02
N LEU A 109 16.08 6.53 -4.92
CA LEU A 109 16.43 7.91 -4.54
C LEU A 109 17.45 8.53 -5.52
N SER A 110 18.45 7.76 -5.95
CA SER A 110 19.43 8.22 -6.94
C SER A 110 18.83 8.35 -8.35
N GLN A 111 17.81 7.56 -8.69
CA GLN A 111 17.13 7.62 -9.99
C GLN A 111 16.04 8.68 -10.07
N SER A 112 15.57 9.22 -8.93
CA SER A 112 14.58 10.32 -8.91
C SER A 112 15.12 11.61 -9.54
N GLN A 113 16.40 11.68 -9.93
CA GLN A 113 16.96 12.78 -10.74
C GLN A 113 17.01 12.51 -12.24
N HIS A 114 16.91 11.26 -12.73
CA HIS A 114 16.99 10.94 -14.17
C HIS A 114 15.96 9.86 -14.56
N VAL A 115 15.00 10.24 -15.42
CA VAL A 115 14.07 9.34 -16.10
C VAL A 115 14.88 8.26 -16.84
N ARG A 116 14.76 6.99 -16.43
CA ARG A 116 15.42 5.91 -17.18
C ARG A 116 14.62 5.61 -18.45
N PRO A 117 15.25 5.56 -19.62
CA PRO A 117 14.67 4.88 -20.76
C PRO A 117 14.72 3.38 -20.49
N VAL A 118 13.59 2.70 -20.65
CA VAL A 118 13.51 1.24 -20.59
C VAL A 118 14.22 0.69 -21.83
N VAL A 119 15.53 0.43 -21.72
CA VAL A 119 16.29 -0.28 -22.76
C VAL A 119 17.05 -1.43 -22.09
N ARG A 120 16.52 -2.64 -22.24
CA ARG A 120 17.18 -3.88 -21.78
C ARG A 120 18.00 -4.46 -22.94
N GLN A 121 19.32 -4.57 -22.76
CA GLN A 121 20.22 -5.25 -23.70
C GLN A 121 19.90 -6.75 -23.75
N ARG A 122 19.42 -7.21 -24.90
CA ARG A 122 19.05 -8.61 -25.16
C ARG A 122 20.28 -9.42 -25.57
N HIS A 123 20.55 -10.53 -24.88
CA HIS A 123 21.61 -11.48 -25.24
C HIS A 123 21.04 -12.65 -26.06
N THR A 124 21.84 -13.18 -26.99
CA THR A 124 21.51 -13.66 -28.35
C THR A 124 20.91 -15.07 -28.53
N ILE A 125 20.15 -15.60 -27.57
CA ILE A 125 19.21 -16.74 -27.79
C ILE A 125 17.74 -16.31 -27.55
N ARG A 126 17.59 -15.16 -26.88
CA ARG A 126 16.39 -14.49 -26.41
C ARG A 126 15.46 -13.99 -27.54
N ASP A 127 16.01 -13.58 -28.68
CA ASP A 127 15.26 -12.92 -29.76
C ASP A 127 14.35 -13.85 -30.59
N MET A 128 14.43 -15.18 -30.45
CA MET A 128 13.53 -16.10 -31.16
C MET A 128 12.26 -16.45 -30.36
N LEU A 129 12.36 -16.63 -29.04
CA LEU A 129 11.21 -16.88 -28.14
C LEU A 129 10.48 -15.59 -27.74
N ASP A 130 11.22 -14.48 -27.59
CA ASP A 130 10.66 -13.15 -27.26
C ASP A 130 9.75 -12.59 -28.36
N ARG A 131 9.79 -13.14 -29.59
CA ARG A 131 8.94 -12.71 -30.71
C ARG A 131 7.48 -13.13 -30.58
N ILE A 132 7.17 -14.07 -29.68
CA ILE A 132 5.82 -14.64 -29.54
C ILE A 132 5.27 -14.43 -28.13
N ILE A 133 6.04 -14.72 -27.07
CA ILE A 133 5.60 -14.55 -25.68
C ILE A 133 6.67 -13.75 -24.93
N PRO A 134 6.33 -12.63 -24.28
CA PRO A 134 7.30 -11.88 -23.48
C PRO A 134 7.83 -12.72 -22.31
N THR A 135 9.16 -12.75 -22.16
CA THR A 135 9.86 -13.57 -21.18
C THR A 135 10.38 -12.73 -20.01
N VAL A 136 10.42 -13.32 -18.81
CA VAL A 136 10.87 -12.66 -17.57
C VAL A 136 11.79 -13.62 -16.80
N ALA A 137 12.96 -13.15 -16.36
CA ALA A 137 13.84 -13.91 -15.48
C ALA A 137 13.34 -13.85 -14.02
N TYR A 138 13.62 -14.87 -13.21
CA TYR A 138 13.18 -14.86 -11.81
C TYR A 138 13.88 -13.75 -11.01
N GLU A 139 15.18 -13.55 -11.21
CA GLU A 139 15.92 -12.45 -10.60
C GLU A 139 15.29 -11.09 -10.94
N GLU A 140 14.91 -10.89 -12.21
CA GLU A 140 14.25 -9.67 -12.68
C GLU A 140 12.90 -9.46 -12.00
N PHE A 141 12.04 -10.49 -11.98
CA PHE A 141 10.74 -10.39 -11.33
C PHE A 141 10.87 -10.12 -9.82
N ILE A 142 11.81 -10.80 -9.15
CA ILE A 142 12.04 -10.60 -7.73
C ILE A 142 12.55 -9.19 -7.45
N GLY A 143 13.46 -8.70 -8.28
CA GLY A 143 14.06 -7.38 -8.16
C GLY A 143 13.07 -6.24 -8.42
N GLU A 144 12.28 -6.34 -9.49
CA GLU A 144 11.46 -5.24 -10.04
C GLU A 144 10.00 -5.28 -9.59
N GLU A 145 9.42 -6.46 -9.29
CA GLU A 145 8.01 -6.59 -8.90
C GLU A 145 7.84 -6.98 -7.42
N LEU A 146 8.59 -7.98 -6.95
CA LEU A 146 8.48 -8.47 -5.58
C LEU A 146 9.11 -7.52 -4.56
N ARG A 147 10.23 -6.87 -4.91
CA ARG A 147 10.90 -5.91 -4.01
C ARG A 147 10.01 -4.71 -3.69
N PRO A 148 9.40 -4.01 -4.68
CA PRO A 148 8.47 -2.92 -4.36
C PRO A 148 7.27 -3.37 -3.52
N PHE A 149 6.71 -4.55 -3.79
CA PHE A 149 5.65 -5.13 -2.95
C PHE A 149 6.09 -5.31 -1.49
N SER A 150 7.32 -5.79 -1.28
CA SER A 150 7.91 -5.96 0.05
C SER A 150 8.13 -4.62 0.75
N THR A 151 8.68 -3.63 0.03
CA THR A 151 8.87 -2.26 0.54
C THR A 151 7.54 -1.60 0.92
N GLU A 152 6.51 -1.73 0.08
CA GLU A 152 5.18 -1.18 0.36
C GLU A 152 4.52 -1.90 1.55
N SER A 153 4.77 -3.19 1.71
CA SER A 153 4.31 -3.93 2.90
C SER A 153 4.96 -3.42 4.18
N ILE A 154 6.25 -3.08 4.15
CA ILE A 154 6.94 -2.42 5.26
C ILE A 154 6.34 -1.02 5.52
N ARG A 155 6.16 -0.22 4.47
CA ARG A 155 5.60 1.14 4.55
C ARG A 155 4.22 1.15 5.21
N ARG A 156 3.37 0.17 4.91
CA ARG A 156 2.04 0.02 5.52
C ARG A 156 2.09 -0.53 6.94
N SER A 157 3.14 -1.24 7.30
CA SER A 157 3.25 -1.97 8.57
C SER A 157 3.99 -1.20 9.68
N ILE A 158 4.96 -0.38 9.32
CA ILE A 158 5.79 0.39 10.26
C ILE A 158 5.32 1.85 10.29
N PRO A 159 5.07 2.42 11.48
CA PRO A 159 4.68 3.82 11.61
C PRO A 159 5.84 4.77 11.25
N GLN A 160 5.51 6.00 10.88
CA GLN A 160 6.52 7.04 10.69
C GLN A 160 6.95 7.62 12.04
N LEU A 161 8.21 8.04 12.14
CA LEU A 161 8.76 8.58 13.39
C LEU A 161 8.08 9.88 13.82
N LEU A 162 7.69 10.72 12.86
CA LEU A 162 7.19 12.07 13.12
C LEU A 162 5.82 12.09 13.81
N ASP A 163 4.93 11.18 13.43
CA ASP A 163 3.57 11.12 13.96
C ASP A 163 3.25 9.82 14.72
N GLY A 164 4.10 8.80 14.61
CA GLY A 164 3.84 7.49 15.20
C GLY A 164 2.74 6.71 14.49
N LEU A 165 2.31 7.12 13.29
CA LEU A 165 1.15 6.54 12.60
C LEU A 165 1.53 5.75 11.35
N LYS A 166 0.82 4.63 11.16
CA LYS A 166 0.80 3.90 9.88
C LYS A 166 -0.02 4.68 8.84
N PRO A 167 0.21 4.45 7.54
CA PRO A 167 -0.56 5.13 6.48
C PRO A 167 -2.08 5.04 6.63
N SER A 168 -2.62 3.90 7.07
CA SER A 168 -4.07 3.74 7.30
C SER A 168 -4.59 4.65 8.41
N GLN A 169 -3.88 4.72 9.54
CA GLN A 169 -4.24 5.57 10.67
C GLN A 169 -4.16 7.06 10.30
N ARG A 170 -3.14 7.44 9.52
CA ARG A 170 -3.00 8.81 9.00
C ARG A 170 -4.14 9.19 8.07
N LYS A 171 -4.57 8.29 7.17
CA LYS A 171 -5.74 8.50 6.30
C LYS A 171 -7.03 8.68 7.09
N VAL A 172 -7.22 7.91 8.16
CA VAL A 172 -8.35 8.06 9.09
C VAL A 172 -8.36 9.46 9.71
N LEU A 173 -7.24 9.90 10.30
CA LEU A 173 -7.18 11.24 10.90
C LEU A 173 -7.34 12.36 9.89
N TRP A 174 -6.70 12.24 8.72
CA TRP A 174 -6.83 13.24 7.66
C TRP A 174 -8.29 13.36 7.19
N ALA A 175 -9.01 12.25 7.03
CA ALA A 175 -10.42 12.28 6.69
C ALA A 175 -11.28 12.86 7.83
N ALA A 176 -10.96 12.57 9.10
CA ALA A 176 -11.62 13.19 10.24
C ALA A 176 -11.44 14.72 10.24
N PHE A 177 -10.23 15.21 9.95
CA PHE A 177 -9.96 16.65 9.84
C PHE A 177 -10.64 17.31 8.65
N LYS A 178 -10.72 16.60 7.52
CA LYS A 178 -11.33 17.12 6.29
C LYS A 178 -12.85 17.22 6.39
N ARG A 179 -13.50 16.37 7.18
CA ARG A 179 -14.94 16.39 7.37
C ARG A 179 -15.33 17.60 8.23
N GLU A 180 -15.98 18.59 7.62
CA GLU A 180 -16.56 19.73 8.32
C GLU A 180 -17.49 19.21 9.43
N ASN A 181 -17.30 19.70 10.67
CA ASN A 181 -18.02 19.28 11.86
C ASN A 181 -17.86 17.79 12.27
N PHE A 182 -16.64 17.25 12.29
CA PHE A 182 -16.33 16.03 13.07
C PHE A 182 -16.40 16.24 14.60
N ILE A 183 -17.36 17.04 15.05
CA ILE A 183 -17.81 17.18 16.42
C ILE A 183 -19.00 16.23 16.68
N VAL A 184 -19.67 15.80 15.61
CA VAL A 184 -20.83 14.91 15.65
C VAL A 184 -20.38 13.45 15.50
N GLU A 185 -20.96 12.57 16.33
CA GLU A 185 -20.73 11.13 16.30
C GLU A 185 -21.01 10.52 14.92
N ALA A 186 -20.22 9.52 14.53
CA ALA A 186 -20.43 8.77 13.31
C ALA A 186 -20.29 7.27 13.58
N ARG A 187 -21.14 6.45 12.96
CA ARG A 187 -20.99 5.00 13.00
C ARG A 187 -19.69 4.62 12.30
N VAL A 188 -18.92 3.71 12.89
CA VAL A 188 -17.61 3.27 12.36
C VAL A 188 -17.71 2.84 10.89
N LEU A 189 -18.75 2.09 10.54
CA LEU A 189 -18.98 1.62 9.17
C LEU A 189 -19.13 2.78 8.17
N ASP A 190 -19.95 3.78 8.50
CA ASP A 190 -20.19 4.94 7.63
C ASP A 190 -18.92 5.79 7.50
N PHE A 191 -18.20 5.98 8.62
CA PHE A 191 -16.97 6.76 8.61
C PHE A 191 -15.85 6.06 7.84
N SER A 192 -15.75 4.74 7.96
CA SER A 192 -14.82 3.92 7.18
C SER A 192 -15.08 4.03 5.67
N GLY A 193 -16.35 3.98 5.25
CA GLY A 193 -16.73 4.26 3.86
C GLY A 193 -16.28 5.64 3.40
N TYR A 194 -16.57 6.68 4.20
CA TYR A 194 -16.14 8.05 3.92
C TYR A 194 -14.61 8.18 3.78
N VAL A 195 -13.85 7.57 4.69
CA VAL A 195 -12.38 7.60 4.64
C VAL A 195 -11.88 6.88 3.40
N SER A 196 -12.49 5.75 3.05
CA SER A 196 -12.12 4.98 1.86
C SER A 196 -12.24 5.81 0.57
N ASP A 197 -13.38 6.47 0.40
CA ASP A 197 -13.67 7.29 -0.77
C ASP A 197 -12.81 8.56 -0.81
N THR A 198 -12.68 9.24 0.33
CA THR A 198 -12.07 10.57 0.38
C THR A 198 -10.54 10.51 0.36
N SER A 199 -9.94 9.45 0.90
CA SER A 199 -8.48 9.29 1.02
C SER A 199 -7.88 8.32 0.01
N ALA A 200 -8.70 7.83 -0.94
CA ALA A 200 -8.34 6.77 -1.88
C ALA A 200 -7.66 5.58 -1.17
N TYR A 201 -8.35 5.01 -0.18
CA TYR A 201 -7.86 3.83 0.50
C TYR A 201 -8.24 2.57 -0.27
N HIS A 202 -7.26 1.95 -0.92
CA HIS A 202 -7.50 0.82 -1.83
C HIS A 202 -7.45 -0.56 -1.15
N HIS A 203 -7.30 -0.62 0.18
CA HIS A 203 -7.03 -1.86 0.92
C HIS A 203 -8.21 -2.35 1.77
N GLY A 204 -9.40 -2.52 1.17
CA GLY A 204 -10.54 -3.24 1.74
C GLY A 204 -11.04 -2.83 3.14
N GLN A 205 -11.93 -3.65 3.73
CA GLN A 205 -12.67 -3.40 4.99
C GLN A 205 -11.81 -3.37 6.28
N ASN A 206 -10.47 -3.41 6.18
CA ASN A 206 -9.59 -3.40 7.37
C ASN A 206 -9.56 -2.05 8.10
N LEU A 207 -10.20 -1.04 7.52
CA LEU A 207 -10.22 0.30 8.07
C LEU A 207 -11.12 0.39 9.32
N ASP A 208 -12.21 -0.38 9.38
CA ASP A 208 -13.08 -0.47 10.57
C ASP A 208 -12.28 -0.87 11.81
N LYS A 209 -11.46 -1.93 11.68
CA LYS A 209 -10.57 -2.40 12.75
C LYS A 209 -9.49 -1.38 13.11
N THR A 210 -9.02 -0.62 12.12
CA THR A 210 -8.04 0.46 12.35
C THR A 210 -8.67 1.56 13.19
N ILE A 211 -9.86 2.01 12.81
CA ILE A 211 -10.65 3.02 13.52
C ILE A 211 -10.95 2.55 14.95
N ILE A 212 -11.44 1.31 15.13
CA ILE A 212 -11.64 0.68 16.45
C ILE A 212 -10.39 0.73 17.32
N ARG A 213 -9.22 0.37 16.78
CA ARG A 213 -7.97 0.41 17.57
C ARG A 213 -7.55 1.83 17.96
N MET A 214 -7.90 2.82 17.16
CA MET A 214 -7.54 4.22 17.43
C MET A 214 -8.40 4.84 18.54
N THR A 215 -9.51 4.21 18.92
CA THR A 215 -10.38 4.74 19.99
C THR A 215 -10.23 4.13 21.35
N GLN A 216 -9.72 2.91 21.41
CA GLN A 216 -9.58 2.14 22.64
C GLN A 216 -8.87 2.93 23.74
N ASP A 217 -9.51 3.00 24.91
CA ASP A 217 -9.11 3.77 26.09
C ASP A 217 -8.88 2.91 27.34
N PHE A 218 -8.89 1.58 27.20
CA PHE A 218 -8.61 0.65 28.30
C PHE A 218 -7.10 0.47 28.56
N VAL A 219 -6.75 0.05 29.78
CA VAL A 219 -5.36 -0.14 30.24
C VAL A 219 -4.57 -1.03 29.27
N GLY A 220 -3.38 -0.57 28.87
CA GLY A 220 -2.50 -1.27 27.92
C GLY A 220 -2.77 -0.97 26.45
N ARG A 221 -3.59 0.06 26.14
CA ARG A 221 -3.81 0.59 24.78
C ARG A 221 -3.22 1.97 24.59
N ASN A 222 -3.99 2.92 24.08
CA ASN A 222 -3.51 4.26 23.74
C ASN A 222 -3.41 5.09 25.02
N ASN A 223 -2.22 5.60 25.35
CA ASN A 223 -2.05 6.55 26.46
C ASN A 223 -2.87 7.82 26.23
N VAL A 224 -3.01 8.22 24.96
CA VAL A 224 -3.91 9.26 24.50
C VAL A 224 -4.58 8.74 23.24
N ASN A 225 -5.89 8.58 23.29
CA ASN A 225 -6.70 8.21 22.14
C ASN A 225 -7.07 9.47 21.33
N LEU A 226 -6.75 9.44 20.04
CA LEU A 226 -7.00 10.56 19.11
C LEU A 226 -8.47 10.61 18.68
N LEU A 227 -9.08 9.43 18.66
CA LEU A 227 -10.51 9.21 18.53
C LEU A 227 -10.98 8.69 19.92
N LEU A 228 -12.14 9.09 20.40
CA LEU A 228 -12.80 8.60 21.62
C LEU A 228 -13.58 7.32 21.32
N PRO A 229 -13.85 6.43 22.29
CA PRO A 229 -14.44 5.10 22.12
C PRO A 229 -15.92 5.10 21.83
#